data_AF-A0A7J9MLH2-F1
#
_entry.id   AF-A0A7J9MLH2-F1
#
_cell.length_a   1.000
_cell.length_b   1.000
_cell.length_c   1.000
_cell.angle_alpha   90.00
_cell.angle_beta   90.00
_cell.angle_gamma   90.00
#
_symmetry.space_group_name_H-M   'P 1'
#
loop_
_entity.id
_entity.type
_entity.pdbx_description
1 polymer ?
#
loop_
_entity_poly.entity_id
_entity_poly.type
_entity_poly.pdbx_seq_one_letter_code
_entity_poly.pdbx_strand_id
1 'polypeptide(L)'
;MASLCLLVLLLLCLPFISVAYRPGDIVPMSKMGQYHSSRTVWHDVIGKHCPIFAVNREVLIPIAKPTGYTGADPYKISFQVGKEKFLVPWLFLINRKSSEVPMIDMHLRYSGGDLHGVTAKIVDMPHHYVEIHPNIRKQFWDPQHWPKHVLVRYTWSV
;
A
#
# COMPACT_ATOMS: atom_id res chain seq x y z
N MET A 1 -30.70 -39.82 -16.88
CA MET A 1 -29.35 -39.63 -17.47
C MET A 1 -29.08 -38.20 -17.92
N ALA A 2 -29.95 -37.57 -18.72
CA ALA A 2 -29.72 -36.18 -19.18
C ALA A 2 -29.54 -35.14 -18.05
N SER A 3 -30.31 -35.25 -16.95
CA SER A 3 -30.19 -34.36 -15.79
C SER A 3 -28.86 -34.49 -15.05
N LEU A 4 -28.29 -35.70 -14.97
CA LEU A 4 -26.97 -35.94 -14.35
C LEU A 4 -25.85 -35.36 -15.22
N CYS A 5 -25.95 -35.53 -16.56
CA CYS A 5 -25.00 -34.91 -17.48
C CYS A 5 -25.03 -33.38 -17.43
N LEU A 6 -26.22 -32.77 -17.32
CA LEU A 6 -26.36 -31.32 -17.19
C LEU A 6 -25.75 -30.79 -15.88
N LEU A 7 -25.95 -31.50 -14.77
CA LEU A 7 -25.36 -31.17 -13.48
C LEU A 7 -23.82 -31.27 -13.53
N VAL A 8 -23.29 -32.33 -14.14
CA VAL A 8 -21.84 -32.52 -14.31
C VAL A 8 -21.25 -31.41 -15.20
N LEU A 9 -21.92 -31.03 -16.29
CA LEU A 9 -21.52 -29.91 -17.15
C LEU A 9 -21.54 -28.56 -16.40
N LEU A 10 -22.56 -28.32 -15.58
CA LEU A 10 -22.65 -27.11 -14.73
C LEU A 10 -21.50 -27.05 -13.72
N LEU A 11 -21.19 -28.16 -13.06
CA LEU A 11 -20.08 -28.26 -12.09
C LEU A 11 -18.71 -28.07 -12.76
N LEU A 12 -18.53 -28.55 -13.99
CA LEU A 12 -17.31 -28.37 -14.78
C LEU A 12 -17.10 -26.92 -15.26
N CYS A 13 -18.15 -26.11 -15.33
CA CYS A 13 -18.07 -24.68 -15.70
C CYS A 13 -17.74 -23.75 -14.53
N LEU A 14 -17.95 -24.17 -13.27
CA LEU A 14 -17.70 -23.35 -12.08
C LEU A 14 -16.27 -22.81 -11.92
N PRO A 15 -15.17 -23.54 -12.23
CA PRO A 15 -13.81 -23.04 -11.99
C PRO A 15 -13.40 -21.91 -12.95
N PHE A 16 -14.11 -21.69 -14.07
CA PHE A 16 -13.77 -20.64 -15.04
C PHE A 16 -14.25 -19.24 -14.65
N ILE A 17 -15.02 -19.10 -13.56
CA ILE A 17 -15.70 -17.85 -13.19
C ILE A 17 -15.12 -17.24 -11.90
N SER A 18 -14.22 -17.95 -11.20
CA SER A 18 -13.61 -17.43 -9.97
C SER A 18 -12.41 -16.55 -10.30
N VAL A 19 -12.66 -15.27 -10.53
CA VAL A 19 -11.63 -14.23 -10.66
C VAL A 19 -11.63 -13.42 -9.36
N ALA A 20 -10.48 -13.32 -8.68
CA ALA A 20 -10.38 -12.56 -7.44
C ALA A 20 -10.45 -11.04 -7.69
N TYR A 21 -9.82 -10.55 -8.77
CA TYR A 21 -9.81 -9.15 -9.19
C TYR A 21 -9.90 -9.02 -10.71
N ARG A 22 -10.63 -8.01 -11.16
CA ARG A 22 -10.62 -7.50 -12.53
C ARG A 22 -9.74 -6.25 -12.61
N PRO A 23 -9.14 -5.95 -13.78
CA PRO A 23 -8.46 -4.67 -13.98
C PRO A 23 -9.36 -3.50 -13.61
N GLY A 24 -8.87 -2.60 -12.76
CA GLY A 24 -9.68 -1.48 -12.24
C GLY A 24 -10.30 -1.71 -10.86
N ASP A 25 -10.33 -2.95 -10.36
CA ASP A 25 -10.85 -3.23 -9.02
C ASP A 25 -9.93 -2.66 -7.93
N ILE A 26 -10.53 -2.21 -6.83
CA ILE A 26 -9.78 -1.80 -5.65
C ILE A 26 -9.20 -3.04 -4.97
N VAL A 27 -7.89 -3.04 -4.72
CA VAL A 27 -7.22 -4.06 -3.92
C VAL A 27 -7.23 -3.61 -2.46
N PRO A 28 -7.95 -4.28 -1.54
CA PRO A 28 -8.04 -3.85 -0.15
C PRO A 28 -6.65 -3.80 0.50
N MET A 29 -6.39 -2.74 1.26
CA MET A 29 -5.14 -2.55 1.96
C MET A 29 -5.40 -1.98 3.35
N SER A 30 -4.62 -2.43 4.32
CA SER A 30 -4.57 -1.83 5.67
C SER A 30 -3.12 -1.46 6.00
N LYS A 31 -2.94 -0.58 6.98
CA LYS A 31 -1.63 -0.13 7.44
C LYS A 31 -1.53 -0.13 8.95
N MET A 32 -0.32 -0.37 9.45
CA MET A 32 0.02 -0.28 10.87
C MET A 32 1.28 0.56 11.04
N GLY A 33 1.29 1.44 12.03
CA GLY A 33 2.45 2.24 12.42
C GLY A 33 3.15 1.68 13.65
N GLN A 34 4.46 1.92 13.75
CA GLN A 34 5.24 1.67 14.96
C GLN A 34 6.16 2.85 15.29
N TYR A 35 6.14 3.29 16.54
CA TYR A 35 7.03 4.29 17.11
C TYR A 35 7.39 3.88 18.53
N HIS A 36 8.68 3.92 18.90
CA HIS A 36 9.13 3.58 20.26
C HIS A 36 8.56 2.24 20.79
N SER A 37 8.60 1.20 19.95
CA SER A 37 7.98 -0.13 20.22
C SER A 37 6.45 -0.15 20.42
N SER A 38 5.79 1.01 20.52
CA SER A 38 4.34 1.12 20.48
C SER A 38 3.83 0.97 19.06
N ARG A 39 2.80 0.15 18.88
CA ARG A 39 2.16 -0.12 17.59
C ARG A 39 0.74 0.40 17.60
N THR A 40 0.31 0.97 16.49
CA THR A 40 -1.12 1.18 16.27
C THR A 40 -1.78 -0.16 15.99
N VAL A 41 -3.11 -0.20 16.03
CA VAL A 41 -3.84 -1.30 15.40
C VAL A 41 -3.70 -1.20 13.87
N TRP A 42 -4.10 -2.25 13.17
CA TRP A 42 -4.32 -2.19 11.73
C TRP A 42 -5.46 -1.23 11.44
N HIS A 43 -5.23 -0.31 10.51
CA HIS A 43 -6.23 0.62 10.03
C HIS A 43 -6.43 0.41 8.54
N ASP A 44 -7.67 0.25 8.12
CA ASP A 44 -8.01 0.18 6.71
C ASP A 44 -7.61 1.46 5.99
N VAL A 45 -7.02 1.29 4.81
CA VAL A 45 -6.76 2.38 3.90
C VAL A 45 -8.02 2.61 3.08
N ILE A 46 -8.47 3.86 3.05
CA ILE A 46 -9.67 4.26 2.29
C ILE A 46 -9.44 3.92 0.81
N GLY A 47 -10.44 3.36 0.14
CA GLY A 47 -10.32 2.81 -1.22
C GLY A 47 -9.65 3.73 -2.25
N LYS A 48 -9.83 5.06 -2.16
CA LYS A 48 -9.16 6.03 -3.07
C LYS A 48 -7.63 6.04 -2.97
N HIS A 49 -7.09 5.56 -1.85
CA HIS A 49 -5.67 5.44 -1.54
C HIS A 49 -5.14 4.02 -1.69
N CYS A 50 -6.01 3.04 -1.97
CA CYS A 50 -5.61 1.67 -2.20
C CYS A 50 -5.02 1.48 -3.61
N PRO A 51 -4.24 0.41 -3.84
CA PRO A 51 -3.89 -0.02 -5.19
C PRO A 51 -5.14 -0.32 -6.01
N ILE A 52 -5.06 -0.03 -7.30
CA ILE A 52 -6.06 -0.46 -8.29
C ILE A 52 -5.44 -1.60 -9.08
N PHE A 53 -6.14 -2.72 -9.16
CA PHE A 53 -5.63 -3.94 -9.78
C PHE A 53 -5.23 -3.71 -11.24
N ALA A 54 -4.00 -4.09 -11.58
CA ALA A 54 -3.38 -3.91 -12.89
C ALA A 54 -3.28 -2.44 -13.39
N VAL A 55 -3.32 -1.46 -12.49
CA VAL A 55 -3.20 -0.02 -12.84
C VAL A 55 -2.10 0.65 -12.02
N ASN A 56 -1.05 1.11 -12.71
CA ASN A 56 0.00 1.93 -12.12
C ASN A 56 -0.58 3.26 -11.67
N ARG A 57 -0.31 3.66 -10.43
CA ARG A 57 -0.78 4.95 -9.91
C ARG A 57 0.00 5.40 -8.69
N GLU A 58 -0.13 6.67 -8.40
CA GLU A 58 0.45 7.31 -7.22
C GLU A 58 -0.63 7.92 -6.36
N VAL A 59 -0.47 7.83 -5.05
CA VAL A 59 -1.45 8.34 -4.08
C VAL A 59 -0.74 8.90 -2.85
N LEU A 60 -1.36 9.88 -2.20
CA LEU A 60 -0.91 10.35 -0.89
C LEU A 60 -1.67 9.60 0.21
N ILE A 61 -0.95 8.92 1.11
CA ILE A 61 -1.53 8.29 2.30
C ILE A 61 -1.25 9.17 3.52
N PRO A 62 -2.29 9.59 4.27
CA PRO A 62 -2.09 10.32 5.51
C PRO A 62 -1.62 9.38 6.64
N ILE A 63 -0.53 9.78 7.29
CA ILE A 63 0.02 9.14 8.48
C ILE A 63 -0.26 10.04 9.67
N ALA A 64 -1.04 9.52 10.63
CA ALA A 64 -1.35 10.22 11.85
C ALA A 64 -0.12 10.33 12.77
N LYS A 65 -0.09 11.37 13.61
CA LYS A 65 0.96 11.55 14.60
C LYS A 65 0.96 10.38 15.57
N PRO A 66 2.08 9.65 15.77
CA PRO A 66 2.13 8.61 16.76
C PRO A 66 2.13 9.21 18.17
N THR A 67 1.56 8.48 19.12
CA THR A 67 1.56 8.86 20.54
C THR A 67 3.01 9.01 21.04
N GLY A 68 3.30 10.10 21.74
CA GLY A 68 4.63 10.36 22.28
C GLY A 68 5.70 10.71 21.25
N TYR A 69 5.32 11.14 20.03
CA TYR A 69 6.29 11.53 19.00
C TYR A 69 7.22 12.67 19.46
N THR A 70 8.51 12.37 19.52
CA THR A 70 9.60 13.34 19.80
C THR A 70 10.47 13.61 18.57
N GLY A 71 10.39 12.76 17.54
CA GLY A 71 11.24 12.83 16.35
C GLY A 71 12.63 12.21 16.52
N ALA A 72 12.98 11.75 17.74
CA ALA A 72 14.29 11.15 18.03
C ALA A 72 14.39 9.68 17.59
N ASP A 73 13.26 8.96 17.56
CA ASP A 73 13.20 7.55 17.16
C ASP A 73 12.69 7.36 15.72
N PRO A 74 13.02 6.25 15.06
CA PRO A 74 12.47 5.94 13.75
C PRO A 74 10.97 5.61 13.84
N TYR A 75 10.18 6.22 12.97
CA TYR A 75 8.82 5.76 12.71
C TYR A 75 8.84 4.70 11.61
N LYS A 76 8.19 3.56 11.85
CA LYS A 76 8.07 2.46 10.90
C LYS A 76 6.61 2.27 10.49
N ILE A 77 6.39 1.78 9.28
CA ILE A 77 5.07 1.45 8.75
C ILE A 77 5.07 0.06 8.10
N SER A 78 3.98 -0.67 8.23
CA SER A 78 3.74 -1.97 7.59
C SER A 78 2.36 -1.97 6.94
N PHE A 79 2.17 -2.82 5.92
CA PHE A 79 0.94 -2.92 5.15
C PHE A 79 0.48 -4.37 5.06
N GLN A 80 -0.84 -4.57 5.05
CA GLN A 80 -1.44 -5.80 4.56
C GLN A 80 -2.20 -5.49 3.27
N VAL A 81 -2.05 -6.34 2.25
CA VAL A 81 -2.62 -6.09 0.91
C VAL A 81 -3.37 -7.32 0.41
N GLY A 82 -4.49 -7.08 -0.25
CA GLY A 82 -5.31 -8.10 -0.90
C GLY A 82 -6.07 -8.98 0.10
N LYS A 83 -6.79 -8.35 1.05
CA LYS A 83 -7.50 -9.04 2.15
C LYS A 83 -6.54 -9.85 3.02
N GLU A 84 -5.48 -9.18 3.47
CA GLU A 84 -4.45 -9.76 4.36
C GLU A 84 -3.61 -10.90 3.76
N LYS A 85 -3.80 -11.22 2.47
CA LYS A 85 -3.03 -12.24 1.76
C LYS A 85 -1.52 -11.98 1.78
N PHE A 86 -1.10 -10.72 1.71
CA PHE A 86 0.31 -10.32 1.74
C PHE A 86 0.60 -9.34 2.85
N LEU A 87 1.60 -9.67 3.67
CA LEU A 87 2.16 -8.78 4.68
C LEU A 87 3.45 -8.15 4.15
N VAL A 88 3.49 -6.82 4.11
CA VAL A 88 4.69 -6.04 3.82
C VAL A 88 5.46 -5.82 5.14
N PRO A 89 6.73 -6.23 5.24
CA PRO A 89 7.55 -6.00 6.44
C PRO A 89 7.69 -4.52 6.81
N TRP A 90 8.19 -4.25 8.02
CA TRP A 90 8.39 -2.89 8.52
C TRP A 90 9.31 -2.04 7.62
N LEU A 91 8.78 -0.91 7.15
CA LEU A 91 9.47 0.10 6.37
C LEU A 91 9.82 1.29 7.25
N PHE A 92 11.09 1.73 7.25
CA PHE A 92 11.56 2.88 8.04
C PHE A 92 11.26 4.18 7.30
N LEU A 93 10.23 4.89 7.76
CA LEU A 93 9.66 6.02 7.03
C LEU A 93 10.20 7.38 7.51
N ILE A 94 10.21 7.64 8.81
CA ILE A 94 10.69 8.90 9.41
C ILE A 94 11.94 8.62 10.24
N ASN A 95 12.87 9.59 10.26
CA ASN A 95 14.15 9.49 10.95
C ASN A 95 14.97 8.29 10.45
N ARG A 96 15.11 8.25 9.12
CA ARG A 96 15.96 7.32 8.36
C ARG A 96 17.31 7.98 8.08
N LYS A 97 18.24 7.25 7.47
CA LYS A 97 19.59 7.78 7.16
C LYS A 97 19.59 8.97 6.19
N SER A 98 18.62 9.07 5.28
CA SER A 98 18.48 10.19 4.33
C SER A 98 17.48 11.23 4.85
N SER A 99 17.82 12.50 4.62
CA SER A 99 17.01 13.68 4.96
C SER A 99 16.04 14.08 3.84
N GLU A 100 16.02 13.36 2.72
CA GLU A 100 15.08 13.59 1.64
C GLU A 100 13.68 13.09 1.99
N VAL A 101 12.66 13.75 1.45
CA VAL A 101 11.26 13.35 1.68
C VAL A 101 11.09 11.90 1.21
N PRO A 102 10.57 10.98 2.03
CA PRO A 102 10.43 9.59 1.64
C PRO A 102 9.22 9.38 0.73
N MET A 103 9.36 8.44 -0.20
CA MET A 103 8.27 7.86 -0.97
C MET A 103 8.26 6.35 -0.75
N ILE A 104 7.08 5.75 -0.67
CA ILE A 104 6.91 4.30 -0.63
C ILE A 104 6.76 3.80 -2.06
N ASP A 105 7.69 2.98 -2.51
CA ASP A 105 7.65 2.34 -3.82
C ASP A 105 7.16 0.90 -3.64
N MET A 106 5.91 0.65 -4.01
CA MET A 106 5.23 -0.63 -3.84
C MET A 106 5.01 -1.31 -5.18
N HIS A 107 5.57 -2.51 -5.31
CA HIS A 107 5.51 -3.32 -6.50
C HIS A 107 4.59 -4.51 -6.27
N LEU A 108 3.57 -4.63 -7.11
CA LEU A 108 2.53 -5.65 -7.06
C LEU A 108 2.65 -6.56 -8.28
N ARG A 109 2.57 -7.86 -8.06
CA ARG A 109 2.61 -8.89 -9.11
C ARG A 109 1.27 -9.58 -9.22
N TYR A 110 0.82 -9.84 -10.43
CA TYR A 110 -0.45 -10.51 -10.67
C TYR A 110 -0.36 -11.47 -11.86
N SER A 111 -1.21 -12.50 -11.87
CA SER A 111 -1.41 -13.34 -13.05
C SER A 111 -2.89 -13.62 -13.20
N GLY A 112 -3.43 -13.41 -14.41
CA GLY A 112 -4.86 -13.45 -14.63
C GLY A 112 -5.59 -12.47 -13.68
N GLY A 113 -6.49 -13.02 -12.86
CA GLY A 113 -7.25 -12.26 -11.87
C GLY A 113 -6.68 -12.25 -10.46
N ASP A 114 -5.51 -12.85 -10.24
CA ASP A 114 -4.99 -13.12 -8.92
C ASP A 114 -3.78 -12.26 -8.56
N LEU A 115 -3.80 -11.70 -7.34
CA LEU A 115 -2.64 -11.06 -6.75
C LEU A 115 -1.64 -12.12 -6.29
N HIS A 116 -0.42 -12.07 -6.83
CA HIS A 116 0.64 -13.07 -6.65
C HIS A 116 1.75 -12.64 -5.69
N GLY A 117 1.97 -11.33 -5.51
CA GLY A 117 2.97 -10.87 -4.57
C GLY A 117 2.96 -9.36 -4.40
N VAL A 118 3.44 -8.92 -3.25
CA VAL A 118 3.63 -7.51 -2.93
C VAL A 118 4.98 -7.33 -2.27
N THR A 119 5.77 -6.40 -2.79
CA THR A 119 7.01 -5.94 -2.17
C THR A 119 6.99 -4.42 -2.10
N ALA A 120 7.60 -3.84 -1.07
CA ALA A 120 7.72 -2.40 -0.98
C ALA A 120 9.05 -1.98 -0.37
N LYS A 121 9.49 -0.77 -0.73
CA LYS A 121 10.69 -0.15 -0.19
C LYS A 121 10.46 1.35 -0.01
N ILE A 122 11.26 1.96 0.86
CA ILE A 122 11.36 3.41 0.97
C ILE A 122 12.44 3.88 0.01
N VAL A 123 12.10 4.87 -0.81
CA VAL A 123 13.05 5.56 -1.69
C VAL A 123 12.99 7.06 -1.39
N ASP A 124 14.05 7.76 -1.78
CA ASP A 124 14.07 9.23 -1.76
C ASP A 124 13.10 9.72 -2.84
N MET A 125 12.26 10.69 -2.50
CA MET A 125 11.31 11.26 -3.44
C MET A 125 12.06 11.88 -4.62
N PRO A 126 11.69 11.56 -5.88
CA PRO A 126 12.34 12.14 -7.04
C PRO A 126 12.26 13.68 -7.04
N HIS A 127 13.35 14.35 -7.46
CA HIS A 127 13.49 15.81 -7.40
C HIS A 127 12.33 16.58 -8.03
N HIS A 128 11.83 16.11 -9.18
CA HIS A 128 10.74 16.79 -9.88
C HIS A 128 9.46 16.93 -9.03
N TYR A 129 9.14 15.97 -8.14
CA TYR A 129 7.98 16.11 -7.24
C TYR A 129 8.20 17.20 -6.18
N VAL A 130 9.44 17.35 -5.72
CA VAL A 130 9.81 18.33 -4.70
C VAL A 130 9.85 19.74 -5.31
N GLU A 131 10.32 19.86 -6.55
CA GLU A 131 10.38 21.13 -7.29
C GLU A 131 8.99 21.72 -7.54
N ILE A 132 8.03 20.89 -7.97
CA ILE A 132 6.66 21.36 -8.21
C ILE A 132 5.85 21.56 -6.91
N HIS A 133 6.35 21.06 -5.76
CA HIS A 133 5.74 21.25 -4.43
C HIS A 133 6.75 21.87 -3.45
N PRO A 134 7.03 23.17 -3.55
CA PRO A 134 8.15 23.81 -2.82
C PRO A 134 8.06 23.69 -1.29
N ASN A 135 6.86 23.48 -0.75
CA ASN A 135 6.62 23.37 0.68
C ASN A 135 6.73 21.94 1.23
N ILE A 136 6.80 20.91 0.38
CA ILE A 136 6.69 19.51 0.82
C ILE A 136 7.79 19.13 1.81
N ARG A 137 9.03 19.55 1.55
CA ARG A 137 10.17 19.26 2.44
C ARG A 137 9.99 19.91 3.81
N LYS A 138 9.59 21.18 3.82
CA LYS A 138 9.35 21.94 5.06
C LYS A 138 8.20 21.32 5.87
N GLN A 139 7.06 21.05 5.23
CA GLN A 139 5.88 20.48 5.87
C GLN A 139 6.12 19.05 6.37
N PHE A 140 6.81 18.21 5.57
CA PHE A 140 7.08 16.84 5.95
C PHE A 140 8.01 16.77 7.18
N TRP A 141 9.02 17.62 7.25
CA TRP A 141 9.99 17.60 8.36
C TRP A 141 9.61 18.45 9.57
N ASP A 142 8.63 19.34 9.46
CA ASP A 142 8.10 20.10 10.60
C ASP A 142 7.47 19.15 11.64
N PRO A 143 8.00 19.02 12.87
CA PRO A 143 7.47 18.10 13.88
C PRO A 143 6.02 18.38 14.30
N GLN A 144 5.52 19.61 14.09
CA GLN A 144 4.16 20.02 14.45
C GLN A 144 3.16 19.80 13.32
N HIS A 145 3.61 19.71 12.07
CA HIS A 145 2.73 19.57 10.92
C HIS A 145 2.29 18.12 10.71
N TRP A 146 1.05 17.79 11.07
CA TRP A 146 0.45 16.47 10.89
C TRP A 146 -0.96 16.58 10.31
N PRO A 147 -1.47 15.55 9.59
CA PRO A 147 -0.81 14.28 9.28
C PRO A 147 0.31 14.42 8.24
N LYS A 148 1.27 13.49 8.26
CA LYS A 148 2.28 13.40 7.19
C LYS A 148 1.63 12.73 5.98
N HIS A 149 1.55 13.45 4.87
CA HIS A 149 1.09 12.88 3.61
C HIS A 149 2.27 12.24 2.90
N VAL A 150 2.26 10.91 2.82
CA VAL A 150 3.35 10.13 2.21
C VAL A 150 2.93 9.69 0.83
N LEU A 151 3.76 9.98 -0.18
CA LEU A 151 3.54 9.49 -1.53
C LEU A 151 3.80 7.99 -1.58
N VAL A 152 2.84 7.25 -2.11
CA VAL A 152 2.94 5.82 -2.38
C VAL A 152 2.73 5.61 -3.87
N ARG A 153 3.70 4.97 -4.50
CA ARG A 153 3.65 4.58 -5.90
C ARG A 153 3.36 3.09 -5.99
N TYR A 154 2.29 2.75 -6.71
CA TYR A 154 1.93 1.38 -7.04
C TYR A 154 2.37 1.08 -8.47
N THR A 155 3.19 0.05 -8.64
CA THR A 155 3.62 -0.46 -9.95
C THR A 155 3.23 -1.92 -10.08
N TRP A 156 2.59 -2.27 -11.18
CA TRP A 156 2.14 -3.61 -11.51
C TRP A 156 3.04 -4.26 -12.55
N SER A 157 3.27 -5.56 -12.37
CA SER A 157 3.86 -6.43 -13.37
C SER A 157 3.16 -7.78 -13.39
N VAL A 158 3.22 -8.43 -14.55
CA VAL A 158 2.78 -9.82 -14.75
C VAL A 158 3.87 -10.76 -14.25
#